data_AF-A0AAE2BR18-F1
#
_entry.id   AF-A0AAE2BR18-F1
#
_cell.length_a   1.000
_cell.length_b   1.000
_cell.length_c   1.000
_cell.angle_alpha   90.00
_cell.angle_beta   90.00
_cell.angle_gamma   90.00
#
_symmetry.space_group_name_H-M   'P 1'
#
loop_
_entity.id
_entity.type
_entity.pdbx_description
1 polymer ?
#
loop_
_entity_poly.entity_id
_entity_poly.type
_entity_poly.pdbx_seq_one_letter_code
_entity_poly.pdbx_strand_id
1 'polypeptide(L)'
;MWVLYGLPIVHPDSLLVITINGTGFFIEVFYISMFITFSDWPKRRKMFIALLLEAIFFAIVVVITLVGLHGTKSRSLFVGILCVIFNIMMYASPLTVMKRVIKTKSVKYMPFSLSLANFANGIVWSIYALIKLDPFVLVPNGLGTLSGLVQLVLFATYYRTTKWGDEEDTNKQEIELQKSAETGQDGQP
;
A
#
# COMPACT_ATOMS: atom_id res chain seq x y z
N MET A 1 -6.16 -0.80 11.18
CA MET A 1 -6.75 -2.15 11.39
C MET A 1 -5.76 -3.19 11.94
N TRP A 2 -4.65 -3.49 11.26
CA TRP A 2 -3.68 -4.50 11.74
C TRP A 2 -3.04 -4.22 13.11
N VAL A 3 -2.84 -2.95 13.47
CA VAL A 3 -2.39 -2.58 14.83
C VAL A 3 -3.42 -3.01 15.88
N LEU A 4 -4.72 -2.76 15.63
CA LEU A 4 -5.81 -3.21 16.52
C LEU A 4 -5.86 -4.73 16.60
N TYR A 5 -5.70 -5.41 15.46
CA TYR A 5 -5.63 -6.87 15.43
C TYR A 5 -4.53 -7.41 16.33
N GLY A 6 -3.30 -6.88 16.20
CA GLY A 6 -2.14 -7.36 16.92
C GLY A 6 -2.13 -7.07 18.43
N LEU A 7 -3.01 -6.20 18.95
CA LEU A 7 -3.06 -5.87 20.37
C LEU A 7 -3.30 -7.15 21.21
N PRO A 8 -2.60 -7.33 22.36
CA PRO A 8 -2.74 -8.54 23.18
C PRO A 8 -4.18 -8.85 23.64
N ILE A 9 -5.01 -7.82 23.81
CA ILE A 9 -6.42 -7.93 24.20
C ILE A 9 -7.33 -8.42 23.06
N VAL A 10 -6.85 -8.34 21.81
CA VAL A 10 -7.54 -8.75 20.58
C VAL A 10 -6.96 -10.06 20.05
N HIS A 11 -5.67 -10.06 19.68
CA HIS A 11 -4.92 -11.23 19.22
C HIS A 11 -3.57 -11.34 19.95
N PRO A 12 -3.44 -12.22 20.95
CA PRO A 12 -2.19 -12.45 21.68
C PRO A 12 -1.02 -12.81 20.77
N ASP A 13 0.20 -12.57 21.25
CA ASP A 13 1.47 -12.99 20.65
C ASP A 13 1.74 -12.51 19.20
N SER A 14 1.17 -11.36 18.83
CA SER A 14 1.28 -10.73 17.49
C SER A 14 2.11 -9.43 17.48
N LEU A 15 3.13 -9.33 18.34
CA LEU A 15 3.94 -8.11 18.48
C LEU A 15 4.56 -7.64 17.15
N LEU A 16 5.06 -8.56 16.32
CA LEU A 16 5.64 -8.22 15.01
C LEU A 16 4.62 -7.56 14.07
N VAL A 17 3.35 -7.94 14.15
CA VAL A 17 2.27 -7.32 13.38
C VAL A 17 2.05 -5.88 13.86
N ILE A 18 2.11 -5.63 15.17
CA ILE A 18 2.00 -4.28 15.73
C ILE A 18 3.17 -3.41 15.25
N THR A 19 4.41 -3.87 15.38
CA THR A 19 5.59 -3.03 15.12
C THR A 19 5.67 -2.58 13.67
N ILE A 20 5.44 -3.49 12.72
CA ILE A 20 5.53 -3.16 11.29
C ILE A 20 4.38 -2.24 10.86
N ASN A 21 3.15 -2.53 11.28
CA ASN A 21 1.99 -1.74 10.87
C ASN A 21 1.93 -0.40 11.60
N GLY A 22 2.43 -0.33 12.85
CA GLY A 22 2.62 0.91 13.56
C GLY A 22 3.65 1.80 12.88
N THR A 23 4.78 1.24 12.46
CA THR A 23 5.79 1.97 11.66
C THR A 23 5.18 2.45 10.34
N GLY A 24 4.46 1.58 9.63
CA GLY A 24 3.75 1.94 8.39
C GLY A 24 2.76 3.08 8.58
N PHE A 25 1.99 3.07 9.67
CA PHE A 25 1.08 4.16 10.02
C PHE A 25 1.79 5.51 10.16
N PHE A 26 2.94 5.58 10.84
CA PHE A 26 3.70 6.83 10.94
C PHE A 26 4.23 7.31 9.59
N ILE A 27 4.68 6.39 8.75
CA ILE A 27 5.11 6.70 7.37
C ILE A 27 3.93 7.24 6.54
N GLU A 28 2.76 6.62 6.64
CA GLU A 28 1.53 7.08 5.95
C GLU A 28 1.09 8.46 6.44
N VAL A 29 1.12 8.71 7.75
CA VAL A 29 0.83 10.04 8.32
C VAL A 29 1.78 11.09 7.75
N PHE A 30 3.07 10.78 7.62
CA PHE A 30 4.03 11.67 7.00
C PHE A 30 3.67 11.97 5.52
N TYR A 31 3.39 10.94 4.72
CA TYR A 31 2.99 11.11 3.31
C TYR A 31 1.69 11.92 3.16
N ILE A 32 0.69 11.66 4.00
CA ILE A 32 -0.59 12.37 3.97
C ILE A 32 -0.39 13.84 4.39
N SER A 33 0.46 14.11 5.38
CA SER A 33 0.79 15.47 5.82
C SER A 33 1.45 16.27 4.70
N MET A 34 2.41 15.66 3.98
CA MET A 34 3.00 16.24 2.78
C MET A 34 1.92 16.51 1.72
N PHE A 35 1.07 15.53 1.42
CA PHE A 35 -0.01 15.69 0.44
C PHE A 35 -0.94 16.86 0.79
N ILE A 36 -1.38 16.95 2.05
CA ILE A 36 -2.27 18.02 2.53
C ILE A 36 -1.57 19.39 2.44
N THR A 37 -0.26 19.44 2.67
CA THR A 37 0.52 20.70 2.63
C THR A 37 0.68 21.22 1.20
N PHE A 38 0.89 20.34 0.22
CA PHE A 38 1.27 20.72 -1.15
C PHE A 38 0.16 20.58 -2.21
N SER A 39 -1.00 19.97 -1.90
CA SER A 39 -2.07 19.77 -2.90
C SER A 39 -3.02 20.97 -3.03
N ASP A 40 -3.90 20.98 -4.03
CA ASP A 40 -4.96 22.00 -4.15
C ASP A 40 -6.09 21.80 -3.14
N TRP A 41 -6.78 22.88 -2.75
CA TRP A 41 -7.88 22.84 -1.78
C TRP A 41 -8.98 21.80 -2.10
N PRO A 42 -9.47 21.64 -3.36
CA PRO A 42 -10.47 20.63 -3.67
C PRO A 42 -10.00 19.19 -3.40
N LYS A 43 -8.71 18.91 -3.60
CA LYS A 43 -8.09 17.60 -3.32
C LYS A 43 -7.93 17.41 -1.81
N ARG A 44 -7.46 18.44 -1.09
CA ARG A 44 -7.35 18.43 0.38
C ARG A 44 -8.69 18.14 1.05
N ARG A 45 -9.76 18.82 0.61
CA ARG A 45 -11.11 18.61 1.16
C ARG A 45 -11.58 17.15 1.02
N LYS A 46 -11.36 16.54 -0.14
CA LYS A 46 -11.69 15.11 -0.36
C LYS A 46 -10.90 14.20 0.58
N MET A 47 -9.61 14.47 0.77
CA MET A 47 -8.77 13.71 1.71
C MET A 47 -9.24 13.86 3.15
N PHE A 48 -9.57 15.07 3.62
CA PHE A 48 -10.08 15.26 4.99
C PHE A 48 -11.38 14.51 5.22
N ILE A 49 -12.30 14.51 4.25
CA ILE A 49 -13.54 13.73 4.35
C ILE A 49 -13.23 12.23 4.42
N ALA A 50 -12.31 11.72 3.59
CA ALA A 50 -11.92 10.31 3.61
C ALA A 50 -11.32 9.92 4.98
N LEU A 51 -10.41 10.72 5.52
CA LEU A 51 -9.79 10.51 6.85
C LEU A 51 -10.83 10.54 7.98
N LEU A 52 -11.80 11.47 7.91
CA LEU A 52 -12.87 11.54 8.91
C LEU A 52 -13.75 10.29 8.87
N LEU A 53 -14.15 9.85 7.68
CA LEU A 53 -14.95 8.63 7.51
C LEU A 53 -14.19 7.39 8.00
N GLU A 54 -12.90 7.30 7.70
CA GLU A 54 -12.03 6.22 8.19
C GLU A 54 -11.91 6.24 9.71
N ALA A 55 -11.71 7.41 10.32
CA ALA A 55 -11.61 7.54 11.78
C ALA A 55 -12.91 7.15 12.48
N ILE A 56 -14.07 7.57 11.95
CA ILE A 56 -15.39 7.17 12.47
C ILE A 56 -15.58 5.66 12.35
N PHE A 57 -15.30 5.10 11.19
CA PHE A 57 -15.38 3.65 10.97
C PHE A 57 -14.46 2.89 11.95
N PHE A 58 -13.21 3.32 12.09
CA PHE A 58 -12.25 2.69 13.00
C PHE A 58 -12.70 2.77 14.45
N ALA A 59 -13.22 3.92 14.90
CA ALA A 59 -13.75 4.09 16.25
C ALA A 59 -14.93 3.12 16.52
N ILE A 60 -15.86 2.98 15.58
CA ILE A 60 -16.96 2.01 15.67
C ILE A 60 -16.43 0.58 15.83
N VAL A 61 -15.45 0.19 14.99
CA VAL A 61 -14.82 -1.14 15.07
C VAL A 61 -14.15 -1.37 16.42
N VAL A 62 -13.43 -0.38 16.95
CA VAL A 62 -12.80 -0.46 18.28
C VAL A 62 -13.85 -0.64 19.38
N VAL A 63 -14.92 0.15 19.37
CA VAL A 63 -16.01 0.05 20.37
C VAL A 63 -16.67 -1.33 20.32
N ILE A 64 -17.04 -1.82 19.13
CA ILE A 64 -17.62 -3.16 18.97
C ILE A 64 -16.65 -4.22 19.49
N THR A 65 -15.37 -4.12 19.15
CA THR A 65 -14.35 -5.11 19.53
C THR A 65 -14.11 -5.16 21.03
N LEU A 66 -13.94 -3.99 21.68
CA LEU A 66 -13.51 -3.94 23.07
C LEU A 66 -14.68 -4.02 24.06
N VAL A 67 -15.85 -3.47 23.71
CA VAL A 67 -17.03 -3.41 24.57
C VAL A 67 -18.05 -4.49 24.20
N GLY A 68 -18.30 -4.68 22.90
CA GLY A 68 -19.33 -5.60 22.41
C GLY A 68 -18.90 -7.07 22.37
N LEU A 69 -17.60 -7.35 22.20
CA LEU A 69 -17.07 -8.71 22.08
C LEU A 69 -16.26 -9.12 23.30
N HIS A 70 -16.54 -10.34 23.78
CA HIS A 70 -15.86 -10.94 24.93
C HIS A 70 -14.93 -12.07 24.48
N GLY A 71 -13.73 -12.09 25.06
CA GLY A 71 -12.70 -13.08 24.75
C GLY A 71 -11.89 -12.76 23.48
N THR A 72 -10.62 -13.19 23.48
CA THR A 72 -9.68 -12.95 22.39
C THR A 72 -10.11 -13.63 21.09
N LYS A 73 -10.68 -14.84 21.17
CA LYS A 73 -11.14 -15.58 19.98
C LYS A 73 -12.18 -14.81 19.15
N SER A 74 -13.21 -14.26 19.79
CA SER A 74 -14.26 -13.49 19.10
C SER A 74 -13.73 -12.16 18.54
N ARG A 75 -12.87 -11.47 19.30
CA ARG A 75 -12.22 -10.22 18.87
C ARG A 75 -11.28 -10.43 17.69
N SER A 76 -10.43 -11.45 17.78
CA SER A 76 -9.53 -11.89 16.70
C SER A 76 -10.30 -12.23 15.43
N LEU A 77 -11.38 -12.99 15.53
CA LEU A 77 -12.21 -13.35 14.38
C LEU A 77 -12.80 -12.11 13.70
N PHE A 78 -13.43 -11.23 14.49
CA PHE A 78 -14.09 -10.03 13.96
C PHE A 78 -13.09 -9.07 13.30
N VAL A 79 -12.02 -8.70 14.00
CA VAL A 79 -11.02 -7.76 13.47
C VAL A 79 -10.21 -8.41 12.35
N GLY A 80 -9.91 -9.70 12.46
CA GLY A 80 -9.16 -10.46 11.46
C GLY A 80 -9.88 -10.53 10.12
N ILE A 81 -11.19 -10.80 10.10
CA ILE A 81 -12.01 -10.78 8.87
C ILE A 81 -11.92 -9.41 8.19
N LEU A 82 -12.08 -8.32 8.95
CA LEU A 82 -11.97 -6.97 8.40
C LEU A 82 -10.57 -6.71 7.83
N CYS A 83 -9.51 -7.11 8.55
CA CYS A 83 -8.13 -6.97 8.07
C CYS A 83 -7.91 -7.71 6.74
N VAL A 84 -8.42 -8.93 6.60
CA VAL A 84 -8.35 -9.72 5.36
C VAL A 84 -9.09 -9.02 4.22
N ILE A 85 -10.31 -8.53 4.46
CA ILE A 85 -11.11 -7.82 3.45
C ILE A 85 -10.37 -6.58 2.94
N PHE A 86 -9.90 -5.72 3.86
CA PHE A 86 -9.17 -4.51 3.48
C PHE A 86 -7.88 -4.84 2.72
N ASN A 87 -7.14 -5.86 3.17
CA ASN A 87 -5.91 -6.25 2.50
C ASN A 87 -6.16 -6.80 1.07
N ILE A 88 -7.20 -7.61 0.88
CA ILE A 88 -7.58 -8.08 -0.46
C ILE A 88 -7.96 -6.91 -1.38
N MET A 89 -8.71 -5.93 -0.87
CA MET A 89 -9.05 -4.73 -1.65
C MET A 89 -7.80 -3.95 -2.09
N MET A 90 -6.74 -3.92 -1.26
CA MET A 90 -5.48 -3.27 -1.64
C MET A 90 -4.80 -3.94 -2.85
N TYR A 91 -5.04 -5.22 -3.10
CA TYR A 91 -4.51 -5.91 -4.29
C TYR A 91 -5.12 -5.43 -5.62
N ALA A 92 -6.18 -4.62 -5.59
CA ALA A 92 -6.67 -3.94 -6.79
C ALA A 92 -5.60 -3.03 -7.44
N SER A 93 -4.73 -2.42 -6.63
CA SER A 93 -3.65 -1.56 -7.12
C SER A 93 -2.63 -2.33 -7.98
N PRO A 94 -1.93 -3.37 -7.47
CA PRO A 94 -0.98 -4.14 -8.28
C PRO A 94 -1.65 -4.84 -9.47
N LEU A 95 -2.92 -5.29 -9.36
CA LEU A 95 -3.68 -5.82 -10.49
C LEU A 95 -3.85 -4.79 -11.62
N THR A 96 -4.12 -3.53 -11.27
CA THR A 96 -4.23 -2.44 -12.25
C THR A 96 -2.90 -2.19 -12.96
N VAL A 97 -1.78 -2.24 -12.23
CA VAL A 97 -0.45 -2.11 -12.81
C VAL A 97 -0.13 -3.29 -13.74
N MET A 98 -0.40 -4.54 -13.31
CA MET A 98 -0.23 -5.74 -14.14
C MET A 98 -1.03 -5.66 -15.45
N LYS A 99 -2.30 -5.20 -15.37
CA LYS A 99 -3.12 -4.96 -16.56
C LYS A 99 -2.50 -3.92 -17.49
N ARG A 100 -1.93 -2.84 -16.94
CA ARG A 100 -1.22 -1.82 -17.72
C ARG A 100 0.00 -2.41 -18.41
N VAL A 101 0.80 -3.23 -17.72
CA VAL A 101 1.97 -3.91 -18.31
C VAL A 101 1.57 -4.80 -19.49
N ILE A 102 0.52 -5.61 -19.33
CA ILE A 102 0.05 -6.51 -20.40
C ILE A 102 -0.44 -5.71 -21.62
N LYS A 103 -1.20 -4.62 -21.40
CA LYS A 103 -1.75 -3.78 -22.48
C LYS A 103 -0.67 -2.97 -23.19
N THR A 104 0.27 -2.40 -22.45
CA THR A 104 1.32 -1.52 -22.98
C THR A 104 2.58 -2.29 -23.39
N LYS A 105 2.66 -3.58 -23.06
CA LYS A 105 3.83 -4.45 -23.29
C LYS A 105 5.12 -3.87 -22.69
N SER A 106 4.97 -3.09 -21.61
CA SER A 106 6.03 -2.29 -21.00
C SER A 106 5.97 -2.39 -19.48
N VAL A 107 7.12 -2.60 -18.83
CA VAL A 107 7.25 -2.76 -17.36
C VAL A 107 7.67 -1.47 -16.67
N LYS A 108 7.62 -0.35 -17.35
CA LYS A 108 8.12 0.95 -16.88
C LYS A 108 7.51 1.42 -15.56
N TYR A 109 6.22 1.18 -15.37
CA TYR A 109 5.48 1.52 -14.14
C TYR A 109 5.47 0.37 -13.11
N MET A 110 6.24 -0.68 -13.34
CA MET A 110 6.40 -1.85 -12.46
C MET A 110 7.89 -2.12 -12.24
N PRO A 111 8.55 -1.35 -11.35
CA PRO A 111 9.98 -1.51 -11.12
C PRO A 111 10.27 -2.85 -10.43
N PHE A 112 11.32 -3.52 -10.90
CA PHE A 112 11.72 -4.86 -10.43
C PHE A 112 11.88 -4.95 -8.91
N SER A 113 12.59 -3.98 -8.30
CA SER A 113 12.89 -4.01 -6.87
C SER A 113 11.64 -3.98 -6.00
N LEU A 114 10.60 -3.24 -6.41
CA LEU A 114 9.32 -3.22 -5.68
C LEU A 114 8.60 -4.56 -5.80
N SER A 115 8.56 -5.15 -7.00
CA SER A 115 7.96 -6.47 -7.22
C SER A 115 8.66 -7.56 -6.42
N LEU A 116 10.00 -7.55 -6.40
CA LEU A 116 10.81 -8.51 -5.65
C LEU A 116 10.64 -8.34 -4.14
N ALA A 117 10.69 -7.10 -3.64
CA ALA A 117 10.46 -6.81 -2.23
C ALA A 117 9.05 -7.24 -1.78
N ASN A 118 8.02 -7.00 -2.60
CA ASN A 118 6.66 -7.42 -2.31
C ASN A 118 6.53 -8.95 -2.27
N PHE A 119 7.18 -9.66 -3.21
CA PHE A 119 7.21 -11.13 -3.22
C PHE A 119 7.89 -11.70 -1.97
N ALA A 120 9.10 -11.20 -1.65
CA ALA A 120 9.84 -11.63 -0.47
C ALA A 120 9.09 -11.31 0.83
N ASN A 121 8.49 -10.12 0.93
CA ASN A 121 7.65 -9.74 2.06
C ASN A 121 6.47 -10.70 2.23
N GLY A 122 5.77 -11.04 1.13
CA GLY A 122 4.70 -12.03 1.15
C GLY A 122 5.16 -13.37 1.71
N ILE A 123 6.30 -13.90 1.23
CA ILE A 123 6.86 -15.17 1.71
C ILE A 123 7.14 -15.11 3.22
N VAL A 124 7.84 -14.06 3.68
CA VAL A 124 8.21 -13.92 5.09
C VAL A 124 6.97 -13.91 5.99
N TRP A 125 5.93 -13.17 5.61
CA TRP A 125 4.69 -13.12 6.38
C TRP A 125 3.87 -14.40 6.29
N SER A 126 3.87 -15.09 5.14
CA SER A 126 3.25 -16.41 5.02
C SER A 126 3.93 -17.43 5.92
N ILE A 127 5.28 -17.43 6.00
CA ILE A 127 6.03 -18.31 6.91
C ILE A 127 5.70 -17.96 8.37
N TYR A 128 5.73 -16.68 8.73
CA TYR A 128 5.35 -16.23 10.08
C TYR A 128 3.94 -16.71 10.47
N ALA A 129 2.97 -16.57 9.56
CA ALA A 129 1.60 -16.98 9.80
C ALA A 129 1.44 -18.50 9.93
N LEU A 130 2.22 -19.29 9.18
CA LEU A 130 2.23 -20.75 9.31
C LEU A 130 2.80 -21.20 10.66
N ILE A 131 3.85 -20.54 11.16
CA ILE A 131 4.42 -20.84 12.49
C ILE A 131 3.40 -20.58 13.60
N LYS A 132 2.61 -19.50 13.47
CA LYS A 132 1.57 -19.12 14.43
C LYS A 132 0.22 -19.79 14.19
N LEU A 133 0.08 -20.54 13.10
CA LEU A 133 -1.20 -21.08 12.59
C LEU A 133 -2.30 -19.99 12.52
N ASP A 134 -1.92 -18.79 12.07
CA ASP A 134 -2.82 -17.64 11.95
C ASP A 134 -3.36 -17.52 10.52
N PRO A 135 -4.62 -17.94 10.26
CA PRO A 135 -5.19 -17.89 8.92
C PRO A 135 -5.43 -16.44 8.44
N PHE A 136 -5.62 -15.49 9.35
CA PHE A 136 -5.95 -14.12 8.97
C PHE A 136 -4.73 -13.40 8.40
N VAL A 137 -3.53 -13.69 8.91
CA VAL A 137 -2.28 -13.19 8.31
C VAL A 137 -1.89 -14.04 7.11
N LEU A 138 -2.13 -15.36 7.12
CA LEU A 138 -1.72 -16.26 6.05
C LEU A 138 -2.42 -15.99 4.73
N VAL A 139 -3.75 -15.88 4.73
CA VAL A 139 -4.56 -15.73 3.50
C VAL A 139 -4.14 -14.51 2.67
N PRO A 140 -4.13 -13.27 3.19
CA PRO A 140 -3.73 -12.12 2.43
C PRO A 140 -2.28 -12.22 1.98
N ASN A 141 -1.33 -12.58 2.86
CA ASN A 141 0.08 -12.65 2.48
C ASN A 141 0.38 -13.75 1.45
N GLY A 142 -0.36 -14.85 1.48
CA GLY A 142 -0.29 -15.88 0.43
C GLY A 142 -0.75 -15.34 -0.92
N LEU A 143 -1.87 -14.61 -0.96
CA LEU A 143 -2.34 -13.92 -2.17
C LEU A 143 -1.35 -12.84 -2.63
N GLY A 144 -0.75 -12.09 -1.70
CA GLY A 144 0.30 -11.11 -1.97
C GLY A 144 1.56 -11.74 -2.55
N THR A 145 1.96 -12.91 -2.05
CA THR A 145 3.07 -13.71 -2.58
C THR A 145 2.77 -14.15 -4.01
N LEU A 146 1.58 -14.70 -4.27
CA LEU A 146 1.18 -15.09 -5.62
C LEU A 146 1.16 -13.88 -6.57
N SER A 147 0.59 -12.75 -6.13
CA SER A 147 0.58 -11.50 -6.89
C SER A 147 2.00 -10.99 -7.19
N GLY A 148 2.90 -11.02 -6.21
CA GLY A 148 4.31 -10.66 -6.38
C GLY A 148 5.04 -11.57 -7.37
N LEU A 149 4.77 -12.87 -7.33
CA LEU A 149 5.31 -13.83 -8.30
C LEU A 149 4.86 -13.50 -9.72
N VAL A 150 3.57 -13.22 -9.91
CA VAL A 150 3.03 -12.82 -11.22
C VAL A 150 3.69 -11.53 -11.70
N GLN A 151 3.90 -10.54 -10.82
CA GLN A 151 4.62 -9.31 -11.17
C GLN A 151 6.06 -9.58 -11.64
N LEU A 152 6.78 -10.49 -10.98
CA LEU A 152 8.13 -10.88 -11.38
C LEU A 152 8.16 -11.59 -12.73
N VAL A 153 7.21 -12.49 -12.98
CA VAL A 153 7.05 -13.19 -14.28
C VAL A 153 6.73 -12.20 -15.39
N LEU A 154 5.80 -11.27 -15.16
CA LEU A 154 5.46 -10.22 -16.11
C LEU A 154 6.65 -9.30 -16.37
N PHE A 155 7.40 -8.94 -15.33
CA PHE A 155 8.62 -8.17 -15.46
C PHE A 155 9.60 -8.88 -16.40
N ALA A 156 9.96 -10.13 -16.12
CA ALA A 156 10.88 -10.92 -16.94
C ALA A 156 10.41 -11.07 -18.40
N THR A 157 9.09 -11.21 -18.62
CA THR A 157 8.50 -11.40 -19.94
C THR A 157 8.54 -10.13 -20.80
N TYR A 158 8.19 -8.98 -20.21
CA TYR A 158 8.04 -7.71 -20.93
C TYR A 158 9.24 -6.75 -20.79
N TYR A 159 10.27 -7.12 -20.02
CA TYR A 159 11.48 -6.32 -19.86
C TYR A 159 12.14 -5.99 -21.21
N ARG A 160 12.28 -7.00 -22.08
CA ARG A 160 12.92 -6.84 -23.40
C ARG A 160 12.09 -6.04 -24.40
N THR A 161 10.77 -6.01 -24.25
CA THR A 161 9.87 -5.25 -25.13
C THR A 161 9.66 -3.81 -24.67
N THR A 162 10.19 -3.47 -23.49
CA THR A 162 10.05 -2.13 -22.92
C THR A 162 10.99 -1.16 -23.62
N LYS A 163 10.43 -0.09 -24.19
CA LYS A 163 11.21 1.03 -24.74
C LYS A 163 11.59 1.99 -23.61
N TRP A 164 12.86 1.97 -23.23
CA TRP A 164 13.38 2.79 -22.14
C TRP A 164 13.67 4.25 -22.56
N GLY A 165 14.07 4.47 -23.82
CA GLY A 165 14.53 5.78 -24.32
C GLY A 165 13.47 6.88 -24.39
N ASP A 166 12.20 6.56 -24.66
CA ASP A 166 11.18 7.59 -24.95
C ASP A 166 10.82 8.53 -23.76
N GLU A 167 11.06 8.14 -22.49
CA GLU A 167 10.85 9.06 -21.34
C GLU A 167 12.09 9.85 -20.94
N GLU A 168 13.31 9.36 -21.22
CA GLU A 168 14.51 10.14 -20.91
C GLU A 168 14.54 11.44 -21.71
N ASP A 169 14.15 11.37 -22.98
CA ASP A 169 14.06 12.54 -23.84
C ASP A 169 12.89 13.46 -23.46
N THR A 170 11.74 12.89 -23.07
CA THR A 170 10.57 13.67 -22.63
C THR A 170 10.83 14.38 -21.30
N ASN A 171 11.42 13.72 -20.30
CA ASN A 171 11.78 14.33 -19.02
C ASN A 171 12.85 15.41 -19.19
N LYS A 172 13.84 15.20 -20.09
CA LYS A 172 14.82 16.23 -20.42
C LYS A 172 14.15 17.47 -21.01
N GLN A 173 13.21 17.29 -21.95
CA GLN A 173 12.46 18.40 -22.55
C GLN A 173 11.58 19.14 -21.52
N GLU A 174 10.88 18.43 -20.62
CA GLU A 174 10.10 19.08 -19.55
C GLU A 174 10.99 19.86 -18.57
N ILE A 175 12.14 19.29 -18.18
CA ILE A 175 13.12 19.97 -17.30
C ILE A 175 13.69 21.23 -18.01
N GLU A 176 13.98 21.15 -19.30
CA GLU A 176 14.46 22.31 -20.09
C GLU A 176 13.39 23.40 -20.24
N LEU A 177 12.13 23.02 -20.43
CA LEU A 177 10.99 23.95 -20.48
C LEU A 177 10.76 24.62 -19.12
N GLN A 178 10.84 23.88 -18.02
CA GLN A 178 10.72 24.43 -16.67
C GLN A 178 11.86 25.42 -16.36
N LYS A 179 13.11 25.07 -16.66
CA LYS A 179 14.26 25.98 -16.50
C LYS A 179 14.10 27.25 -17.33
N SER A 180 13.59 27.13 -18.56
CA SER A 180 13.35 28.27 -19.44
C SER A 180 12.25 29.19 -18.91
N ALA A 181 11.19 28.62 -18.33
CA ALA A 181 10.10 29.38 -17.70
C ALA A 181 10.57 30.12 -16.43
N GLU A 182 11.45 29.52 -15.64
CA GLU A 182 12.05 30.17 -14.45
C GLU A 182 13.02 31.29 -14.84
N THR A 183 13.87 31.08 -15.85
CA THR A 183 14.85 32.10 -16.29
C THR A 183 14.18 33.29 -17.00
N GLY A 184 13.00 33.08 -17.61
CA GLY A 184 12.22 34.15 -18.23
C GLY A 184 11.48 35.07 -17.26
N GLN A 185 11.32 34.69 -15.98
CA GLN A 185 10.68 35.52 -14.96
C GLN A 185 11.63 36.52 -14.29
N ASP A 186 12.95 36.29 -14.32
CA ASP A 186 13.98 37.21 -13.81
C ASP A 186 14.39 38.31 -14.83
N GLY A 187 13.77 38.32 -16.01
CA GLY A 187 14.17 39.16 -17.16
C GLY A 187 13.22 40.30 -17.53
N GLN A 188 12.22 40.65 -16.71
CA GLN A 188 11.41 41.84 -16.95
C GLN A 188 11.92 43.02 -16.09
N PRO A 189 12.46 44.09 -16.71
CA PRO A 189 12.89 45.31 -16.01
C PRO A 189 11.70 46.12 -15.46
#